data_AF-A0AA39C696-F1
#
_entry.id   AF-A0AA39C696-F1
#
_cell.length_a   1.000
_cell.length_b   1.000
_cell.length_c   1.000
_cell.angle_alpha   90.00
_cell.angle_beta   90.00
_cell.angle_gamma   90.00
#
_symmetry.space_group_name_H-M   'P 1'
#
loop_
_entity.id
_entity.type
_entity.pdbx_description
1 polymer ?
#
loop_
_entity_poly.entity_id
_entity_poly.type
_entity_poly.pdbx_seq_one_letter_code
_entity_poly.pdbx_strand_id
1 'polypeptide(L)'
;MFIGAMINFIFKIIIVRIHREKFQNIDLELFEFLRSANEDEMAVLQNHVDKCWKFHGIMTCSFYLSTIGMITGPLFLPQKFPSDAIYPFPVDSAITSTIVHIHHCIVGFQSAAALSLDYQAALFLWYICARFEIIFKQIENIKNFEDFRSCIKTHQDILRSGQELVQPIRLIFFTRIIVSKIGIVFGAIILISNQPIEVKIQFIIVLMSLVISIFVCVWPAEKLIHVSGNLLMLKIFHASSTHPPAIRKMWLNVIRRAQTPIIIKIDGFMDILSFEFYSAFLSTIFSYITALRVVVQS
;
A
#
# COMPACT_ATOMS: atom_id res chain seq x y z
N MET A 1 5.76 1.92 -20.37
CA MET A 1 5.97 1.65 -18.94
C MET A 1 6.53 2.86 -18.18
N PHE A 2 7.58 3.52 -18.69
CA PHE A 2 8.21 4.69 -18.05
C PHE A 2 7.27 5.88 -17.79
N ILE A 3 6.46 6.28 -18.78
CA ILE A 3 5.47 7.36 -18.64
C ILE A 3 4.47 7.06 -17.51
N GLY A 4 4.00 5.81 -17.40
CA GLY A 4 3.09 5.39 -16.33
C GLY A 4 3.72 5.51 -14.95
N ALA A 5 5.01 5.21 -14.81
CA ALA A 5 5.75 5.37 -13.55
C ALA A 5 5.92 6.85 -13.17
N MET A 6 6.20 7.73 -14.14
CA MET A 6 6.27 9.17 -13.91
C MET A 6 4.93 9.77 -13.50
N ILE A 7 3.86 9.41 -14.20
CA ILE A 7 2.49 9.84 -13.87
C ILE A 7 2.15 9.40 -12.44
N ASN A 8 2.45 8.16 -12.08
CA ASN A 8 2.24 7.64 -10.72
C ASN A 8 2.98 8.47 -9.66
N PHE A 9 4.26 8.80 -9.91
CA PHE A 9 5.06 9.64 -9.02
C PHE A 9 4.42 11.02 -8.83
N ILE A 10 4.07 11.71 -9.92
CA ILE A 10 3.49 13.06 -9.88
C ILE A 10 2.18 13.05 -9.08
N PHE A 11 1.26 12.13 -9.37
CA PHE A 11 0.01 12.04 -8.63
C PHE A 11 0.24 11.79 -7.14
N LYS A 12 1.15 10.89 -6.78
CA LYS A 12 1.43 10.59 -5.37
C LYS A 12 2.06 11.76 -4.63
N ILE A 13 2.99 12.49 -5.25
CA ILE A 13 3.54 13.71 -4.65
C ILE A 13 2.45 14.74 -4.42
N ILE A 14 1.53 14.94 -5.36
CA ILE A 14 0.40 15.85 -5.20
C ILE A 14 -0.48 15.40 -4.02
N ILE A 15 -0.83 14.11 -3.95
CA ILE A 15 -1.65 13.55 -2.86
C ILE A 15 -0.98 13.76 -1.50
N VAL A 16 0.30 13.40 -1.39
CA VAL A 16 1.09 13.58 -0.15
C VAL A 16 1.21 15.05 0.21
N ARG A 17 1.34 15.95 -0.77
CA ARG A 17 1.42 17.40 -0.52
C ARG A 17 0.10 17.96 -0.02
N ILE A 18 -1.03 17.57 -0.62
CA ILE A 18 -2.38 17.99 -0.21
C ILE A 18 -2.70 17.49 1.19
N HIS A 19 -2.32 16.26 1.52
CA HIS A 19 -2.61 15.63 2.80
C HIS A 19 -1.42 15.60 3.76
N ARG A 20 -0.47 16.54 3.59
CA ARG A 20 0.79 16.57 4.34
C ARG A 20 0.57 16.57 5.85
N GLU A 21 -0.35 17.38 6.33
CA GLU A 21 -0.64 17.51 7.76
C GLU A 21 -1.10 16.17 8.35
N LYS A 22 -2.01 15.46 7.67
CA LYS A 22 -2.51 14.14 8.09
C LYS A 22 -1.39 13.11 8.19
N PHE A 23 -0.49 13.09 7.20
CA PHE A 23 0.66 12.19 7.21
C PHE A 23 1.68 12.55 8.30
N GLN A 24 1.92 13.83 8.54
CA GLN A 24 2.82 14.27 9.61
C GLN A 24 2.26 13.95 10.99
N ASN A 25 0.94 14.11 11.19
CA ASN A 25 0.29 13.82 12.45
C ASN A 25 0.39 12.34 12.81
N ILE A 26 0.12 11.42 11.87
CA ILE A 26 0.25 9.99 12.15
C ILE A 26 1.70 9.58 12.37
N ASP A 27 2.65 10.18 11.64
CA ASP A 27 4.07 9.89 11.78
C ASP A 27 4.55 10.30 13.18
N LEU A 28 4.18 11.50 13.64
CA LEU A 28 4.44 11.96 15.00
C LEU A 28 3.77 11.06 16.05
N GLU A 29 2.49 10.70 15.86
CA GLU A 29 1.78 9.80 16.77
C GLU A 29 2.48 8.43 16.88
N LEU A 30 2.92 7.88 15.75
CA LEU A 30 3.70 6.64 15.70
C LEU A 30 5.01 6.77 16.46
N PHE A 31 5.79 7.83 16.21
CA PHE A 31 7.08 8.04 16.88
C PHE A 31 6.94 8.25 18.40
N GLU A 32 5.94 9.02 18.83
CA GLU A 32 5.64 9.22 20.24
C GLU A 32 5.22 7.90 20.90
N PHE A 33 4.34 7.13 20.25
CA PHE A 33 3.91 5.83 20.76
C PHE A 33 5.08 4.86 20.89
N LEU A 34 5.95 4.77 19.88
CA LEU A 34 7.15 3.92 19.92
C LEU A 34 8.07 4.27 21.10
N ARG A 35 8.16 5.54 21.47
CA ARG A 35 8.99 5.99 22.59
C ARG A 35 8.41 5.66 23.96
N SER A 36 7.07 5.63 24.08
CA SER A 36 6.37 5.39 25.34
C SER A 36 5.87 3.95 25.52
N ALA A 37 5.85 3.15 24.46
CA ALA A 37 5.28 1.80 24.48
C ALA A 37 6.06 0.87 25.40
N ASN A 38 5.32 0.02 26.13
CA ASN A 38 5.93 -1.04 26.95
C ASN A 38 6.35 -2.25 26.10
N GLU A 39 6.99 -3.24 26.73
CA GLU A 39 7.50 -4.43 26.04
C GLU A 39 6.41 -5.24 25.33
N ASP A 40 5.23 -5.39 25.95
CA ASP A 40 4.11 -6.14 25.37
C ASP A 40 3.48 -5.43 24.17
N GLU A 41 3.42 -4.10 24.19
CA GLU A 41 2.95 -3.25 23.10
C GLU A 41 3.96 -3.24 21.95
N MET A 42 5.25 -3.12 22.27
CA MET A 42 6.34 -3.18 21.30
C MET A 42 6.38 -4.54 20.60
N ALA A 43 6.15 -5.63 21.32
CA ALA A 43 6.06 -6.96 20.74
C ALA A 43 4.92 -7.09 19.71
N VAL A 44 3.78 -6.44 19.95
CA VAL A 44 2.67 -6.40 18.97
C VAL A 44 3.08 -5.61 17.72
N LEU A 45 3.68 -4.43 17.88
CA LEU A 45 4.17 -3.64 16.74
C LEU A 45 5.21 -4.42 15.93
N GLN A 46 6.19 -5.04 16.59
CA GLN A 46 7.25 -5.80 15.94
C GLN A 46 6.68 -6.99 15.16
N ASN A 47 5.69 -7.71 15.70
CA ASN A 47 5.01 -8.79 14.99
C ASN A 47 4.34 -8.34 13.69
N HIS A 48 3.84 -7.10 13.62
CA HIS A 48 3.32 -6.54 12.38
C HIS A 48 4.43 -6.19 11.39
N VAL A 49 5.52 -5.60 11.87
CA VAL A 49 6.71 -5.31 11.05
C VAL A 49 7.30 -6.60 10.48
N ASP A 50 7.45 -7.64 11.29
CA ASP A 50 7.98 -8.96 10.91
C ASP A 50 7.22 -9.65 9.78
N LYS A 51 5.91 -9.41 9.68
CA LYS A 51 5.08 -9.93 8.58
C LYS A 51 5.40 -9.28 7.24
N CYS A 52 5.77 -8.00 7.21
CA CYS A 52 5.88 -7.24 5.96
C CYS A 52 7.28 -6.72 5.62
N TRP A 53 8.21 -6.57 6.57
CA TRP A 53 9.48 -5.86 6.33
C TRP A 53 10.35 -6.55 5.29
N LYS A 54 10.47 -7.89 5.34
CA LYS A 54 11.28 -8.65 4.38
C LYS A 54 10.76 -8.42 2.97
N PHE A 55 9.45 -8.53 2.82
CA PHE A 55 8.78 -8.37 1.55
C PHE A 55 8.90 -6.92 1.03
N HIS A 56 8.59 -5.92 1.85
CA HIS A 56 8.74 -4.51 1.47
C HIS A 56 10.19 -4.16 1.13
N GLY A 57 11.15 -4.65 1.90
CA GLY A 57 12.58 -4.44 1.68
C GLY A 57 13.05 -5.05 0.37
N ILE A 58 12.74 -6.33 0.12
CA ILE A 58 13.09 -7.02 -1.13
C ILE A 58 12.48 -6.29 -2.33
N MET A 59 11.20 -5.94 -2.27
CA MET A 59 10.54 -5.24 -3.37
C MET A 59 11.18 -3.87 -3.61
N THR A 60 11.40 -3.07 -2.56
CA THR A 60 12.06 -1.76 -2.66
C THR A 60 13.44 -1.90 -3.31
N CYS A 61 14.29 -2.79 -2.79
CA CYS A 61 15.60 -3.05 -3.35
C CYS A 61 15.52 -3.45 -4.83
N SER A 62 14.59 -4.34 -5.19
CA SER A 62 14.41 -4.80 -6.57
C SER A 62 14.09 -3.64 -7.53
N PHE A 63 13.24 -2.69 -7.12
CA PHE A 63 12.88 -1.54 -7.96
C PHE A 63 14.04 -0.55 -8.13
N TYR A 64 14.82 -0.29 -7.08
CA TYR A 64 16.02 0.53 -7.19
C TYR A 64 17.09 -0.15 -8.04
N LEU A 65 17.29 -1.47 -7.90
CA LEU A 65 18.18 -2.25 -8.76
C LEU A 65 17.75 -2.21 -10.24
N SER A 66 16.46 -2.39 -10.53
CA SER A 66 15.92 -2.25 -11.90
C SER A 66 16.14 -0.84 -12.45
N THR A 67 16.00 0.18 -11.61
CA THR A 67 16.25 1.59 -12.00
C THR A 67 17.72 1.81 -12.34
N ILE A 68 18.64 1.28 -11.53
CA ILE A 68 20.08 1.34 -11.80
C ILE A 68 20.40 0.63 -13.12
N GLY A 69 19.86 -0.57 -13.34
CA GLY A 69 20.05 -1.32 -14.59
C GLY A 69 19.53 -0.56 -15.82
N MET A 70 18.39 0.12 -15.72
CA MET A 70 17.88 0.95 -16.80
C MET A 70 18.78 2.17 -17.07
N ILE A 71 19.25 2.84 -16.02
CA ILE A 71 20.13 4.01 -16.13
C ILE A 71 21.48 3.63 -16.76
N THR A 72 22.04 2.48 -16.41
CA THR A 72 23.32 1.99 -16.96
C THR A 72 23.16 1.30 -18.32
N GLY A 73 21.94 1.05 -18.79
CA GLY A 73 21.65 0.42 -20.07
C GLY A 73 22.43 0.97 -21.27
N PRO A 74 22.55 2.31 -21.46
CA PRO A 74 23.35 2.91 -22.54
C PRO A 74 24.84 2.54 -22.56
N LEU A 75 25.39 2.01 -21.45
CA LEU A 75 26.78 1.55 -21.41
C LEU A 75 26.96 0.17 -22.08
N PHE A 76 25.88 -0.61 -22.18
CA PHE A 76 25.91 -2.00 -22.64
C PHE A 76 25.06 -2.24 -23.89
N LEU A 77 24.07 -1.39 -24.15
CA LEU A 77 23.12 -1.52 -25.26
C LEU A 77 23.35 -0.42 -26.30
N PRO A 78 23.00 -0.66 -27.58
CA PRO A 78 23.14 0.32 -28.65
C PRO A 78 22.05 1.42 -28.57
N GLN A 79 21.93 2.08 -27.43
CA GLN A 79 20.99 3.16 -27.16
C GLN A 79 21.73 4.36 -26.57
N LYS A 80 21.34 5.58 -26.98
CA LYS A 80 22.02 6.82 -26.55
C LYS A 80 21.65 7.22 -25.11
N PHE A 81 20.41 7.00 -24.70
CA PHE A 81 19.88 7.38 -23.40
C PHE A 81 19.11 6.22 -22.74
N PRO A 82 18.88 6.26 -21.41
CA PRO A 82 18.11 5.24 -20.69
C PRO A 82 16.66 5.06 -21.18
N SER A 83 16.08 6.09 -21.81
CA SER A 83 14.72 6.05 -22.39
C SER A 83 14.67 6.65 -23.78
N ASP A 84 13.64 6.28 -24.55
CA ASP A 84 13.40 6.71 -25.94
C ASP A 84 12.76 8.12 -26.04
N ALA A 85 13.07 9.01 -25.09
CA ALA A 85 12.54 10.36 -25.07
C ALA A 85 13.02 11.18 -26.28
N ILE A 86 12.10 11.84 -26.97
CA ILE A 86 12.40 12.73 -28.10
C ILE A 86 12.53 14.17 -27.58
N TYR A 87 13.61 14.84 -27.99
CA TYR A 87 13.94 16.20 -27.56
C TYR A 87 13.71 17.21 -28.69
N PRO A 88 13.09 18.38 -28.42
CA PRO A 88 12.90 19.44 -29.40
C PRO A 88 14.17 20.27 -29.64
N PHE A 89 15.30 19.86 -29.07
CA PHE A 89 16.60 20.51 -29.17
C PHE A 89 17.70 19.48 -29.47
N PRO A 90 18.84 19.89 -30.07
CA PRO A 90 19.93 18.97 -30.39
C PRO A 90 20.56 18.37 -29.13
N VAL A 91 20.78 17.06 -29.15
CA VAL A 91 21.36 16.30 -28.03
C VAL A 91 22.71 15.67 -28.41
N ASP A 92 23.34 16.16 -29.46
CA ASP A 92 24.58 15.61 -30.02
C ASP A 92 25.83 16.17 -29.35
N SER A 93 25.72 17.35 -28.73
CA SER A 93 26.81 17.90 -27.93
C SER A 93 27.03 17.08 -26.66
N ALA A 94 28.29 16.93 -26.24
CA ALA A 94 28.64 16.18 -25.04
C ALA A 94 27.98 16.77 -23.78
N ILE A 95 27.88 18.09 -23.68
CA ILE A 95 27.28 18.80 -22.55
C ILE A 95 25.76 18.52 -22.49
N THR A 96 25.06 18.71 -23.61
CA THR A 96 23.60 18.52 -23.65
C THR A 96 23.23 17.06 -23.41
N SER A 97 23.99 16.12 -23.99
CA SER A 97 23.82 14.68 -23.75
C SER A 97 24.01 14.32 -22.27
N THR A 98 25.05 14.87 -21.62
CA THR A 98 25.31 14.64 -20.19
C THR A 98 24.17 15.16 -19.32
N ILE A 99 23.67 16.37 -19.58
CA ILE A 99 22.54 16.94 -18.84
C ILE A 99 21.28 16.08 -18.99
N VAL A 100 20.98 15.64 -20.22
CA VAL A 100 19.84 14.75 -20.50
C VAL A 100 19.97 13.42 -19.75
N HIS A 101 21.17 12.83 -19.74
CA HIS A 101 21.41 11.58 -19.03
C HIS A 101 21.22 11.75 -17.51
N ILE A 102 21.77 12.81 -16.91
CA ILE A 102 21.56 13.13 -15.48
C ILE A 102 20.06 13.30 -15.17
N HIS A 103 19.32 13.98 -16.05
CA HIS A 103 17.87 14.13 -15.87
C HIS A 103 17.14 12.77 -15.90
N HIS A 104 17.51 11.85 -16.80
CA HIS A 104 16.96 10.49 -16.82
C HIS A 104 17.26 9.75 -15.51
N CYS A 105 18.46 9.91 -14.94
CA CYS A 105 18.79 9.34 -13.64
C CYS A 105 17.85 9.83 -12.53
N ILE A 106 17.66 11.15 -12.45
CA ILE A 106 16.78 11.77 -11.44
C ILE A 106 15.35 11.24 -11.58
N VAL A 107 14.81 11.23 -12.79
CA VAL A 107 13.44 10.75 -13.05
C VAL A 107 13.30 9.26 -12.74
N GLY A 108 14.31 8.45 -13.07
CA GLY A 108 14.35 7.04 -12.71
C GLY A 108 14.25 6.82 -11.21
N PHE A 109 15.10 7.48 -10.42
CA PHE A 109 15.08 7.36 -8.96
C PHE A 109 13.81 7.93 -8.32
N GLN A 110 13.24 9.00 -8.85
CA GLN A 110 11.94 9.52 -8.42
C GLN A 110 10.82 8.49 -8.64
N SER A 111 10.84 7.82 -9.80
CA SER A 111 9.89 6.77 -10.13
C SER A 111 10.00 5.58 -9.16
N ALA A 112 11.23 5.19 -8.79
CA ALA A 112 11.46 4.16 -7.77
C ALA A 112 10.94 4.60 -6.39
N ALA A 113 11.23 5.84 -5.97
CA ALA A 113 10.78 6.39 -4.69
C ALA A 113 9.24 6.44 -4.57
N ALA A 114 8.52 6.59 -5.68
CA ALA A 114 7.06 6.56 -5.70
C ALA A 114 6.46 5.25 -5.15
N LEU A 115 7.18 4.14 -5.25
CA LEU A 115 6.76 2.84 -4.70
C LEU A 115 6.84 2.80 -3.18
N SER A 116 7.86 3.45 -2.61
CA SER A 116 8.04 3.54 -1.17
C SER A 116 6.85 4.20 -0.47
N LEU A 117 6.15 5.12 -1.16
CA LEU A 117 4.93 5.75 -0.64
C LEU A 117 3.76 4.76 -0.44
N ASP A 118 3.68 3.70 -1.26
CA ASP A 118 2.66 2.65 -1.05
C ASP A 118 2.98 1.85 0.21
N TYR A 119 4.26 1.54 0.41
CA TYR A 119 4.72 0.78 1.57
C TYR A 119 4.59 1.59 2.86
N GLN A 120 4.87 2.88 2.81
CA GLN A 120 4.63 3.78 3.94
C GLN A 120 3.14 3.87 4.28
N ALA A 121 2.28 4.02 3.28
CA ALA A 121 0.82 3.99 3.49
C ALA A 121 0.36 2.66 4.09
N ALA A 122 0.85 1.52 3.59
CA ALA A 122 0.58 0.20 4.15
C ALA A 122 1.07 0.06 5.60
N LEU A 123 2.24 0.60 5.93
CA LEU A 123 2.79 0.59 7.30
C LEU A 123 1.93 1.42 8.26
N PHE A 124 1.41 2.58 7.84
CA PHE A 124 0.47 3.34 8.66
C PHE A 124 -0.82 2.55 8.96
N LEU A 125 -1.36 1.84 7.98
CA LEU A 125 -2.50 0.95 8.23
C LEU A 125 -2.15 -0.21 9.18
N TRP A 126 -0.96 -0.81 9.02
CA TRP A 126 -0.48 -1.85 9.93
C TRP A 126 -0.32 -1.33 11.36
N TYR A 127 0.18 -0.11 11.53
CA TYR A 127 0.27 0.55 12.82
C TYR A 127 -1.11 0.73 13.46
N ILE A 128 -2.10 1.24 12.71
CA ILE A 128 -3.48 1.36 13.21
C ILE A 128 -4.03 -0.03 13.60
N CYS A 129 -3.78 -1.06 12.80
CA CYS A 129 -4.18 -2.42 13.15
C CYS A 129 -3.55 -2.90 14.46
N ALA A 130 -2.26 -2.66 14.65
CA ALA A 130 -1.53 -3.03 15.86
C ALA A 130 -2.11 -2.31 17.10
N ARG A 131 -2.45 -1.02 16.96
CA ARG A 131 -3.08 -0.23 18.03
C ARG A 131 -4.47 -0.78 18.41
N PHE A 132 -5.25 -1.29 17.46
CA PHE A 132 -6.49 -2.03 17.78
C PHE A 132 -6.21 -3.34 18.52
N GLU A 133 -5.19 -4.11 18.12
CA GLU A 133 -4.83 -5.36 18.82
C GLU A 133 -4.37 -5.12 20.26
N ILE A 134 -3.66 -4.03 20.51
CA ILE A 134 -3.29 -3.59 21.87
C ILE A 134 -4.54 -3.29 22.70
N ILE A 135 -5.54 -2.62 22.13
CA ILE A 135 -6.82 -2.40 22.82
C ILE A 135 -7.50 -3.71 23.19
N PHE A 136 -7.44 -4.75 22.35
CA PHE A 136 -8.09 -6.03 22.69
C PHE A 136 -7.58 -6.61 24.01
N LYS A 137 -6.27 -6.48 24.27
CA LYS A 137 -5.68 -6.88 25.56
C LYS A 137 -6.16 -5.98 26.70
N GLN A 138 -6.31 -4.67 26.46
CA GLN A 138 -6.83 -3.74 27.47
C GLN A 138 -8.29 -4.08 27.83
N ILE A 139 -9.12 -4.42 26.83
CA ILE A 139 -10.52 -4.80 27.02
C ILE A 139 -10.66 -5.97 27.99
N GLU A 140 -9.81 -6.99 27.88
CA GLU A 140 -9.84 -8.18 28.74
C GLU A 140 -9.47 -7.89 30.21
N ASN A 141 -8.78 -6.77 30.46
CA ASN A 141 -8.22 -6.42 31.78
C ASN A 141 -8.99 -5.32 32.53
N ILE A 142 -10.15 -4.88 32.02
CA ILE A 142 -10.93 -3.79 32.64
C ILE A 142 -11.57 -4.25 33.94
N LYS A 143 -11.25 -3.56 35.04
CA LYS A 143 -11.79 -3.87 36.38
C LYS A 143 -12.75 -2.79 36.87
N ASN A 144 -12.49 -1.54 36.51
CA ASN A 144 -13.24 -0.39 37.01
C ASN A 144 -13.63 0.59 35.88
N PHE A 145 -14.38 1.63 36.25
CA PHE A 145 -14.86 2.63 35.29
C PHE A 145 -13.74 3.50 34.70
N GLU A 146 -12.66 3.75 35.43
CA GLU A 146 -11.52 4.53 34.92
C GLU A 146 -10.74 3.74 33.85
N ASP A 147 -10.51 2.44 34.07
CA ASP A 147 -9.91 1.55 33.07
C ASP A 147 -10.76 1.55 31.78
N PHE A 148 -12.07 1.43 31.94
CA PHE A 148 -13.02 1.49 30.82
C PHE A 148 -12.95 2.84 30.11
N ARG A 149 -12.96 3.95 30.85
CA ARG A 149 -12.89 5.31 30.29
C ARG A 149 -11.61 5.53 29.48
N SER A 150 -10.48 5.06 30.01
CA SER A 150 -9.17 5.12 29.34
C SER A 150 -9.19 4.30 28.05
N CYS A 151 -9.67 3.06 28.11
CA CYS A 151 -9.79 2.18 26.95
C CYS A 151 -10.66 2.79 25.84
N ILE A 152 -11.81 3.37 26.20
CA ILE A 152 -12.71 4.04 25.24
C ILE A 152 -12.06 5.27 24.62
N LYS A 153 -11.33 6.06 25.41
CA LYS A 153 -10.61 7.23 24.88
C LYS A 153 -9.58 6.81 23.84
N THR A 154 -8.73 5.83 24.18
CA THR A 154 -7.72 5.27 23.26
C THR A 154 -8.37 4.70 21.99
N HIS A 155 -9.48 3.97 22.13
CA HIS A 155 -10.24 3.46 20.99
C HIS A 155 -10.78 4.56 20.08
N GLN A 156 -11.31 5.65 20.64
CA GLN A 156 -11.78 6.79 19.87
C GLN A 156 -10.65 7.53 19.16
N ASP A 157 -9.50 7.67 19.82
CA ASP A 157 -8.32 8.30 19.23
C ASP A 157 -7.81 7.48 18.03
N ILE A 158 -7.71 6.15 18.17
CA ILE A 158 -7.29 5.26 17.07
C ILE A 158 -8.29 5.27 15.91
N LEU A 159 -9.60 5.27 16.20
CA LEU A 159 -10.63 5.40 15.17
C LEU A 159 -10.48 6.72 14.39
N ARG A 160 -10.26 7.83 15.10
CA ARG A 160 -10.05 9.14 14.46
C ARG A 160 -8.81 9.13 13.57
N SER A 161 -7.66 8.67 14.09
CA SER A 161 -6.41 8.58 13.31
C SER A 161 -6.59 7.70 12.06
N GLY A 162 -7.24 6.54 12.21
CA GLY A 162 -7.55 5.66 11.09
C GLY A 162 -8.46 6.32 10.04
N GLN A 163 -9.54 6.98 10.46
CA GLN A 163 -10.49 7.66 9.57
C GLN A 163 -9.86 8.84 8.82
N GLU A 164 -9.00 9.61 9.47
CA GLU A 164 -8.30 10.72 8.83
C GLU A 164 -7.40 10.26 7.68
N LEU A 165 -6.79 9.08 7.83
CA LEU A 165 -5.89 8.46 6.86
C LEU A 165 -6.60 7.75 5.70
N VAL A 166 -7.89 7.41 5.83
CA VAL A 166 -8.64 6.73 4.76
C VAL A 166 -8.56 7.52 3.46
N GLN A 167 -8.75 8.85 3.51
CA GLN A 167 -8.78 9.69 2.32
C GLN A 167 -7.44 9.74 1.55
N PRO A 168 -6.29 10.07 2.18
CA PRO A 168 -5.03 10.06 1.45
C PRO A 168 -4.63 8.65 1.00
N ILE A 169 -4.79 7.64 1.86
CA ILE A 169 -4.33 6.28 1.56
C ILE A 169 -5.15 5.65 0.43
N ARG A 170 -6.49 5.83 0.40
CA ARG A 170 -7.31 5.32 -0.71
C ARG A 170 -6.87 5.90 -2.05
N LEU A 171 -6.43 7.16 -2.10
CA LEU A 171 -5.97 7.80 -3.34
C LEU A 171 -4.60 7.23 -3.78
N ILE A 172 -3.68 7.00 -2.84
CA ILE A 172 -2.38 6.36 -3.13
C ILE A 172 -2.58 4.93 -3.65
N PHE A 173 -3.43 4.14 -2.99
CA PHE A 173 -3.71 2.77 -3.42
C PHE A 173 -4.46 2.72 -4.75
N PHE A 174 -5.34 3.68 -5.01
CA PHE A 174 -6.04 3.79 -6.28
C PHE A 174 -5.09 4.06 -7.46
N THR A 175 -4.14 4.99 -7.32
CA THR A 175 -3.14 5.25 -8.37
C THR A 175 -2.30 4.00 -8.63
N ARG A 176 -1.89 3.28 -7.57
CA ARG A 176 -1.21 1.99 -7.67
C ARG A 176 -2.03 0.95 -8.46
N ILE A 177 -3.31 0.80 -8.15
CA ILE A 177 -4.19 -0.17 -8.83
C ILE A 177 -4.35 0.18 -10.32
N ILE A 178 -4.60 1.45 -10.66
CA ILE A 178 -4.72 1.88 -12.07
C ILE A 178 -3.44 1.61 -12.84
N VAL A 179 -2.28 2.04 -12.31
CA VAL A 179 -0.99 1.87 -12.98
C VAL A 179 -0.68 0.38 -13.19
N SER A 180 -1.02 -0.46 -12.20
CA SER A 180 -0.83 -1.91 -12.30
C SER A 180 -1.78 -2.55 -13.31
N LYS A 181 -3.06 -2.14 -13.36
CA LYS A 181 -4.03 -2.59 -14.38
C LYS A 181 -3.53 -2.29 -15.79
N ILE A 182 -3.11 -1.04 -16.02
CA ILE A 182 -2.55 -0.61 -17.31
C ILE A 182 -1.28 -1.42 -17.63
N GLY A 183 -0.38 -1.57 -16.66
CA GLY A 183 0.84 -2.36 -16.82
C GLY A 183 0.57 -3.82 -17.18
N ILE A 184 -0.43 -4.45 -16.55
CA ILE A 184 -0.83 -5.83 -16.83
C ILE A 184 -1.42 -5.96 -18.24
N VAL A 185 -2.26 -5.02 -18.66
CA VAL A 185 -2.84 -5.00 -20.01
C VAL A 185 -1.74 -4.97 -21.08
N PHE A 186 -0.77 -4.06 -20.95
CA PHE A 186 0.35 -3.99 -21.89
C PHE A 186 1.30 -5.19 -21.78
N GLY A 187 1.56 -5.67 -20.56
CA GLY A 187 2.42 -6.84 -20.33
C GLY A 187 1.84 -8.12 -20.94
N ALA A 188 0.53 -8.31 -20.87
CA ALA A 188 -0.16 -9.45 -21.46
C ALA A 188 -0.04 -9.47 -23.01
N ILE A 189 -0.17 -8.30 -23.66
CA ILE A 189 0.01 -8.19 -25.12
C ILE A 189 1.43 -8.62 -25.53
N ILE A 190 2.44 -8.17 -24.79
CA ILE A 190 3.84 -8.49 -25.08
C ILE A 190 4.12 -9.98 -24.84
N LEU A 191 3.53 -10.57 -23.80
CA LEU A 191 3.66 -12.00 -23.49
C LEU A 191 3.15 -12.90 -24.63
N ILE A 192 2.03 -12.50 -25.24
CA ILE A 192 1.38 -13.22 -26.33
C ILE A 192 2.08 -12.98 -27.67
N SER A 193 2.73 -11.83 -27.83
CA SER A 193 3.47 -11.48 -29.05
C SER A 193 4.62 -12.46 -29.34
N ASN A 194 5.06 -12.51 -30.60
CA ASN A 194 6.15 -13.38 -31.04
C ASN A 194 7.53 -12.78 -30.68
N GLN A 195 7.78 -12.65 -29.38
CA GLN A 195 9.03 -12.14 -28.81
C GLN A 195 9.94 -13.28 -28.33
N PRO A 196 11.27 -13.06 -28.23
CA PRO A 196 12.20 -14.04 -27.66
C PRO A 196 11.77 -14.48 -26.25
N ILE A 197 12.07 -15.74 -25.91
CA ILE A 197 11.72 -16.33 -24.60
C ILE A 197 12.27 -15.48 -23.44
N GLU A 198 13.49 -14.95 -23.61
CA GLU A 198 14.14 -14.08 -22.62
C GLU A 198 13.29 -12.85 -22.28
N VAL A 199 12.73 -12.18 -23.29
CA VAL A 199 11.85 -11.02 -23.12
C VAL A 199 10.57 -11.44 -22.40
N LYS A 200 9.99 -12.60 -22.75
CA LYS A 200 8.79 -13.11 -22.08
C LYS A 200 9.02 -13.38 -20.59
N ILE A 201 10.16 -13.95 -20.21
CA ILE A 201 10.52 -14.19 -18.80
C ILE A 201 10.60 -12.87 -18.03
N GLN A 202 11.23 -11.84 -18.58
CA GLN A 202 11.31 -10.52 -17.94
C GLN A 202 9.91 -9.93 -17.71
N PHE A 203 9.02 -10.03 -18.69
CA PHE A 203 7.65 -9.52 -18.55
C PHE A 203 6.81 -10.32 -17.55
N ILE A 204 6.99 -11.64 -17.45
CA ILE A 204 6.36 -12.45 -16.40
C ILE A 204 6.77 -11.95 -15.02
N ILE A 205 8.06 -11.67 -14.80
CA ILE A 205 8.55 -11.12 -13.53
C ILE A 205 7.87 -9.79 -13.22
N VAL A 206 7.79 -8.88 -14.20
CA VAL A 206 7.12 -7.58 -14.04
C VAL A 206 5.62 -7.76 -13.69
N LEU A 207 4.91 -8.65 -14.37
CA LEU A 207 3.50 -8.95 -14.09
C LEU A 207 3.31 -9.45 -12.66
N MET A 208 4.17 -10.38 -12.21
CA MET A 208 4.15 -10.87 -10.84
C MET A 208 4.40 -9.74 -9.84
N SER A 209 5.40 -8.88 -10.07
CA SER A 209 5.68 -7.72 -9.23
C SER A 209 4.49 -6.74 -9.14
N LEU A 210 3.75 -6.53 -10.23
CA LEU A 210 2.55 -5.67 -10.23
C LEU A 210 1.43 -6.28 -9.38
N VAL A 211 1.16 -7.58 -9.52
CA VAL A 211 0.17 -8.31 -8.72
C VAL A 211 0.52 -8.26 -7.22
N ILE A 212 1.77 -8.57 -6.92
CA ILE A 212 2.39 -8.50 -5.58
C ILE A 212 2.26 -7.09 -4.99
N SER A 213 2.46 -6.04 -5.79
CA SER A 213 2.33 -4.66 -5.31
C SER A 213 0.91 -4.26 -4.91
N ILE A 214 -0.12 -4.84 -5.55
CA ILE A 214 -1.51 -4.65 -5.16
C ILE A 214 -1.79 -5.40 -3.86
N PHE A 215 -1.27 -6.62 -3.71
CA PHE A 215 -1.43 -7.40 -2.48
C PHE A 215 -0.92 -6.64 -1.24
N VAL A 216 0.17 -5.89 -1.35
CA VAL A 216 0.68 -5.01 -0.28
C VAL A 216 -0.35 -3.99 0.19
N CYS A 217 -1.16 -3.46 -0.72
CA CYS A 217 -2.19 -2.48 -0.38
C CYS A 217 -3.39 -3.18 0.26
N VAL A 218 -3.78 -4.34 -0.27
CA VAL A 218 -4.96 -5.10 0.15
C VAL A 218 -4.79 -5.71 1.54
N TRP A 219 -3.62 -6.28 1.84
CA TRP A 219 -3.42 -7.02 3.08
C TRP A 219 -3.66 -6.21 4.36
N PRO A 220 -3.03 -5.03 4.57
CA PRO A 220 -3.33 -4.21 5.73
C PRO A 220 -4.76 -3.65 5.71
N ALA A 221 -5.31 -3.36 4.52
CA ALA A 221 -6.68 -2.88 4.39
C ALA A 221 -7.71 -3.93 4.85
N GLU A 222 -7.56 -5.18 4.41
CA GLU A 222 -8.37 -6.32 4.86
C GLU A 222 -8.28 -6.49 6.37
N LYS A 223 -7.05 -6.52 6.90
CA LYS A 223 -6.84 -6.65 8.34
C LYS A 223 -7.51 -5.51 9.12
N LEU A 224 -7.43 -4.27 8.60
CA LEU A 224 -8.06 -3.11 9.21
C LEU A 224 -9.59 -3.25 9.31
N ILE A 225 -10.23 -3.79 8.28
CA ILE A 225 -11.67 -4.09 8.28
C ILE A 225 -12.00 -5.07 9.41
N HIS A 226 -11.22 -6.15 9.54
CA HIS A 226 -11.45 -7.16 10.58
C HIS A 226 -11.23 -6.64 11.99
N VAL A 227 -10.13 -5.92 12.25
CA VAL A 227 -9.78 -5.42 13.60
C VAL A 227 -10.65 -4.26 14.05
N SER A 228 -11.09 -3.37 13.15
CA SER A 228 -11.97 -2.25 13.50
C SER A 228 -13.45 -2.63 13.60
N GLY A 229 -13.83 -3.83 13.13
CA GLY A 229 -15.20 -4.33 13.14
C GLY A 229 -15.36 -5.63 13.91
N ASN A 230 -15.43 -6.75 13.17
CA ASN A 230 -15.85 -8.06 13.69
C ASN A 230 -15.00 -8.54 14.87
N LEU A 231 -13.67 -8.39 14.78
CA LEU A 231 -12.78 -8.87 15.82
C LEU A 231 -12.90 -8.05 17.11
N LEU A 232 -13.06 -6.72 16.99
CA LEU A 232 -13.33 -5.85 18.14
C LEU A 232 -14.64 -6.25 18.82
N MET A 233 -15.71 -6.45 18.04
CA MET A 233 -17.01 -6.88 18.58
C MET A 233 -16.92 -8.22 19.32
N LEU A 234 -16.21 -9.20 18.74
CA LEU A 234 -16.00 -10.51 19.36
C LEU A 234 -15.23 -10.40 20.69
N LYS A 235 -14.17 -9.60 20.71
CA LYS A 235 -13.36 -9.36 21.91
C LYS A 235 -14.14 -8.67 23.02
N ILE A 236 -14.93 -7.67 22.67
CA ILE A 236 -15.85 -7.02 23.61
C ILE A 236 -16.87 -8.02 24.13
N PHE A 237 -17.50 -8.82 23.27
CA PHE A 237 -18.52 -9.78 23.67
C PHE A 237 -17.99 -10.78 24.71
N HIS A 238 -16.83 -11.38 24.46
CA HIS A 238 -16.19 -12.32 25.38
C HIS A 238 -15.85 -11.67 26.73
N ALA A 239 -15.19 -10.51 26.72
CA ALA A 239 -14.77 -9.82 27.95
C ALA A 239 -15.95 -9.20 28.72
N SER A 240 -17.02 -8.77 28.03
CA SER A 240 -18.17 -8.09 28.65
C SER A 240 -18.90 -8.93 29.69
N SER A 241 -18.74 -10.25 29.66
CA SER A 241 -19.32 -11.19 30.61
C SER A 241 -18.69 -11.09 32.01
N THR A 242 -17.40 -10.74 32.09
CA THR A 242 -16.66 -10.57 33.36
C THR A 242 -16.73 -9.14 33.88
N HIS A 243 -17.16 -8.19 33.06
CA HIS A 243 -17.25 -6.77 33.41
C HIS A 243 -18.48 -6.43 34.27
N PRO A 244 -18.39 -5.38 35.11
CA PRO A 244 -19.52 -4.87 35.88
C PRO A 244 -20.74 -4.51 35.00
N PRO A 245 -21.99 -4.68 35.50
CA PRO A 245 -23.21 -4.43 34.71
C PRO A 245 -23.31 -3.03 34.08
N ALA A 246 -22.80 -2.00 34.78
CA ALA A 246 -22.76 -0.63 34.28
C ALA A 246 -21.88 -0.51 33.00
N ILE A 247 -20.68 -1.12 33.02
CA ILE A 247 -19.75 -1.15 31.89
C ILE A 247 -20.32 -2.00 30.75
N ARG A 248 -20.95 -3.14 31.06
CA ARG A 248 -21.58 -4.01 30.06
C ARG A 248 -22.60 -3.28 29.20
N LYS A 249 -23.40 -2.39 29.80
CA LYS A 249 -24.39 -1.59 29.07
C LYS A 249 -23.73 -0.56 28.15
N MET A 250 -22.58 -0.01 28.56
CA MET A 250 -21.84 0.98 27.76
C MET A 250 -21.12 0.35 26.55
N TRP A 251 -20.69 -0.91 26.65
CA TRP A 251 -20.11 -1.65 25.54
C TRP A 251 -21.02 -1.73 24.31
N LEU A 252 -22.34 -1.72 24.49
CA LEU A 252 -23.32 -1.70 23.40
C LEU A 252 -23.10 -0.51 22.45
N ASN A 253 -22.71 0.65 22.98
CA ASN A 253 -22.43 1.84 22.16
C ASN A 253 -21.17 1.64 21.30
N VAL A 254 -20.17 0.94 21.82
CA VAL A 254 -18.94 0.64 21.08
C VAL A 254 -19.19 -0.41 20.02
N ILE A 255 -19.92 -1.47 20.36
CA ILE A 255 -20.33 -2.51 19.41
C ILE A 255 -21.11 -1.88 18.25
N ARG A 256 -22.06 -0.98 18.54
CA ARG A 256 -22.80 -0.25 17.51
C ARG A 256 -21.88 0.56 16.59
N ARG A 257 -20.81 1.16 17.11
CA ARG A 257 -19.83 1.89 16.28
C ARG A 257 -18.93 0.94 15.47
N ALA A 258 -18.58 -0.20 16.04
CA ALA A 258 -17.77 -1.22 15.35
C ALA A 258 -18.51 -1.88 14.17
N GLN A 259 -19.84 -1.74 14.08
CA GLN A 259 -20.61 -2.14 12.89
C GLN A 259 -20.26 -1.31 11.65
N THR A 260 -19.63 -0.14 11.82
CA THR A 260 -19.07 0.67 10.72
C THR A 260 -17.54 0.61 10.78
N PRO A 261 -16.92 -0.47 10.27
CA PRO A 261 -15.46 -0.61 10.28
C PRO A 261 -14.80 0.45 9.39
N ILE A 262 -13.49 0.63 9.60
CA ILE A 262 -12.68 1.48 8.73
C ILE A 262 -12.44 0.72 7.43
N ILE A 263 -13.01 1.24 6.33
CA ILE A 263 -12.92 0.64 4.99
C ILE A 263 -12.17 1.59 4.04
N ILE A 264 -11.42 1.00 3.12
CA ILE A 264 -10.74 1.72 2.04
C ILE A 264 -11.51 1.43 0.74
N LYS A 265 -12.25 2.44 0.26
CA LYS A 265 -13.02 2.39 -0.99
C LYS A 265 -13.08 3.75 -1.65
N ILE A 266 -13.32 3.76 -2.96
CA ILE A 266 -13.67 4.97 -3.73
C ILE A 266 -14.96 4.66 -4.47
N ASP A 267 -16.06 5.26 -4.01
CA ASP A 267 -17.39 5.02 -4.59
C ASP A 267 -17.37 5.25 -6.11
N GLY A 268 -17.81 4.24 -6.87
CA GLY A 268 -17.84 4.24 -8.33
C GLY A 268 -16.54 3.86 -9.05
N PHE A 269 -15.38 3.88 -8.38
CA PHE A 269 -14.08 3.64 -9.04
C PHE A 269 -13.26 2.49 -8.45
N MET A 270 -13.40 2.23 -7.15
CA MET A 270 -12.67 1.18 -6.44
C MET A 270 -13.57 0.58 -5.36
N ASP A 271 -13.88 -0.70 -5.52
CA ASP A 271 -14.59 -1.47 -4.50
C ASP A 271 -13.80 -1.50 -3.19
N ILE A 272 -14.44 -2.06 -2.15
CA ILE A 272 -13.80 -2.24 -0.85
C ILE A 272 -12.51 -3.03 -1.05
N LEU A 273 -11.39 -2.45 -0.62
CA LEU A 273 -10.08 -3.04 -0.77
C LEU A 273 -9.91 -4.22 0.20
N SER A 274 -10.40 -5.39 -0.24
CA SER A 274 -10.47 -6.63 0.52
C SER A 274 -9.80 -7.80 -0.22
N PHE A 275 -9.68 -8.95 0.44
CA PHE A 275 -9.25 -10.18 -0.24
C PHE A 275 -10.23 -10.63 -1.33
N GLU A 276 -11.51 -10.34 -1.20
CA GLU A 276 -12.51 -10.59 -2.25
C GLU A 276 -12.20 -9.77 -3.51
N PHE A 277 -11.91 -8.48 -3.34
CA PHE A 277 -11.48 -7.61 -4.44
C PHE A 277 -10.21 -8.16 -5.10
N TYR A 278 -9.23 -8.60 -4.31
CA TYR A 278 -7.98 -9.14 -4.85
C TYR A 278 -8.19 -10.44 -5.62
N SER A 279 -9.05 -11.34 -5.13
CA SER A 279 -9.42 -12.57 -5.83
C SER A 279 -10.14 -12.29 -7.16
N ALA A 280 -11.12 -11.39 -7.16
CA ALA A 280 -11.82 -10.95 -8.36
C ALA A 280 -10.86 -10.30 -9.37
N PHE A 281 -9.92 -9.50 -8.88
CA PHE A 281 -8.87 -8.88 -9.69
C PHE A 281 -7.97 -9.93 -10.35
N LEU A 282 -7.48 -10.93 -9.61
CA LEU A 282 -6.68 -12.02 -10.17
C LEU A 282 -7.46 -12.80 -11.24
N SER A 283 -8.72 -13.15 -10.95
CA SER A 283 -9.58 -13.86 -11.90
C SER A 283 -9.79 -13.08 -13.20
N THR A 284 -9.94 -11.75 -13.09
CA THR A 284 -10.03 -10.84 -14.24
C THR A 284 -8.75 -10.86 -15.08
N ILE A 285 -7.57 -10.87 -14.44
CA ILE A 285 -6.29 -10.95 -15.16
C ILE A 285 -6.20 -12.26 -15.94
N PHE A 286 -6.46 -13.41 -15.31
CA PHE A 286 -6.38 -14.71 -15.97
C PHE A 286 -7.38 -14.83 -17.13
N SER A 287 -8.60 -14.33 -16.93
CA SER A 287 -9.64 -14.29 -17.96
C SER A 287 -9.19 -13.42 -19.15
N TYR A 288 -8.64 -12.24 -18.88
CA TYR A 288 -8.15 -11.33 -19.89
C TYR A 288 -6.98 -11.90 -20.71
N ILE A 289 -5.98 -12.50 -20.05
CA ILE A 289 -4.85 -13.15 -20.74
C ILE A 289 -5.33 -14.30 -21.62
N THR A 290 -6.27 -15.11 -21.12
CA THR A 290 -6.85 -16.22 -21.89
C THR A 290 -7.61 -15.72 -23.11
N ALA A 291 -8.47 -14.71 -22.94
CA ALA A 291 -9.24 -14.11 -24.03
C ALA A 291 -8.33 -13.50 -25.10
N LEU A 292 -7.32 -12.71 -24.71
CA LEU A 292 -6.34 -12.16 -25.63
C LEU A 292 -5.59 -13.26 -26.39
N ARG A 293 -5.21 -14.34 -25.71
CA ARG A 293 -4.50 -15.45 -26.35
C ARG A 293 -5.36 -16.08 -27.44
N VAL A 294 -6.66 -16.28 -27.20
CA VAL A 294 -7.59 -16.82 -28.19
C VAL A 294 -7.69 -15.88 -29.39
N VAL A 295 -7.85 -14.57 -29.18
CA VAL A 295 -8.00 -13.57 -30.25
C VAL A 295 -6.72 -13.42 -31.09
N VAL A 296 -5.54 -13.54 -30.49
CA VAL A 296 -4.27 -13.41 -31.23
C VAL A 296 -3.89 -14.72 -31.95
N GLN A 297 -4.42 -15.86 -31.51
CA GLN A 297 -4.19 -17.17 -32.12
C GLN A 297 -5.29 -17.59 -33.12
N SER A 298 -6.38 -16.84 -33.22
CA SER A 298 -7.45 -17.00 -34.23
C SER A 298 -7.12 -16.23 -35.51
#